data_AF-A0A5K6CRC3-F1
#
_entry.id   AF-A0A5K6CRC3-F1
#
_cell.length_a   1.000
_cell.length_b   1.000
_cell.length_c   1.000
_cell.angle_alpha   90.00
_cell.angle_beta   90.00
_cell.angle_gamma   90.00
#
_symmetry.space_group_name_H-M   'P 1'
#
loop_
_entity.id
_entity.type
_entity.pdbx_description
1 polymer ?
#
loop_
_entity_poly.entity_id
_entity_poly.type
_entity_poly.pdbx_seq_one_letter_code
_entity_poly.pdbx_strand_id
1 'polypeptide(L)'
;MMLYGYHFSTIENNWEDLTPLNEFLQTFADDDGDVSQRDKESLKEIIAKSDTALALAKEMGWDGSYTGCPYLFWLPSKNTQSFEYGFVFKQTSDNSTFVISPIELAYLAQDEQVQTLSKNID
;
A
#
# COMPACT_ATOMS: atom_id res chain seq x y z
N MET A 1 -2.11 6.44 -13.94
CA MET A 1 -1.79 5.10 -13.43
C MET A 1 -3.05 4.48 -12.83
N MET A 2 -3.33 3.21 -13.08
CA MET A 2 -4.46 2.51 -12.44
C MET A 2 -4.06 2.03 -11.04
N LEU A 3 -4.92 2.26 -10.04
CA LEU A 3 -4.86 1.62 -8.73
C LEU A 3 -6.06 0.71 -8.53
N TYR A 4 -5.84 -0.39 -7.82
CA TYR A 4 -6.83 -1.38 -7.44
C TYR A 4 -6.86 -1.47 -5.92
N GLY A 5 -8.01 -1.19 -5.33
CA GLY A 5 -8.28 -1.28 -3.91
C GLY A 5 -9.14 -2.49 -3.57
N TYR A 6 -8.84 -3.10 -2.44
CA TYR A 6 -9.53 -4.26 -1.86
C TYR A 6 -9.83 -3.97 -0.40
N HIS A 7 -11.07 -4.18 0.02
CA HIS A 7 -11.54 -4.04 1.39
C HIS A 7 -12.24 -5.33 1.81
N PHE A 8 -11.79 -5.93 2.91
CA PHE A 8 -12.35 -7.17 3.43
C PHE A 8 -12.12 -7.29 4.95
N SER A 9 -12.58 -8.41 5.50
CA SER A 9 -12.50 -8.70 6.93
C SER A 9 -11.07 -8.76 7.47
N THR A 10 -10.96 -8.83 8.78
CA THR A 10 -9.70 -8.78 9.50
C THR A 10 -8.74 -9.90 9.11
N ILE A 11 -7.52 -9.55 8.71
CA ILE A 11 -6.37 -10.45 8.82
C ILE A 11 -5.83 -10.32 10.25
N GLU A 12 -5.64 -11.45 10.95
CA GLU A 12 -5.14 -11.44 12.34
C GLU A 12 -3.66 -11.79 12.47
N ASN A 13 -3.09 -12.53 11.52
CA ASN A 13 -1.75 -13.12 11.65
C ASN A 13 -0.77 -12.55 10.62
N ASN A 14 0.53 -12.66 10.93
CA ASN A 14 1.68 -12.38 10.04
C ASN A 14 1.82 -10.90 9.64
N TRP A 15 1.25 -9.98 10.40
CA TRP A 15 1.48 -8.53 10.20
C TRP A 15 2.91 -8.15 10.61
N GLU A 16 3.47 -8.87 11.58
CA GLU A 16 4.84 -8.74 12.09
C GLU A 16 5.92 -9.09 11.07
N ASP A 17 5.56 -9.86 10.03
CA ASP A 17 6.49 -10.24 8.93
C ASP A 17 6.55 -9.17 7.82
N LEU A 18 5.65 -8.18 7.86
CA LEU A 18 5.58 -7.11 6.87
C LEU A 18 6.47 -5.94 7.26
N THR A 19 7.07 -5.28 6.25
CA THR A 19 7.86 -4.06 6.49
C THR A 19 6.93 -2.87 6.74
N PRO A 20 6.99 -2.24 7.92
CA PRO A 20 6.29 -1.00 8.23
C PRO A 20 6.72 0.12 7.27
N LEU A 21 5.76 0.93 6.78
CA LEU A 21 6.08 2.05 5.88
C LEU A 21 7.04 3.04 6.54
N ASN A 22 6.86 3.36 7.83
CA ASN A 22 7.75 4.25 8.56
C ASN A 22 9.18 3.70 8.69
N GLU A 23 9.34 2.40 8.95
CA GLU A 23 10.65 1.75 9.01
C GLU A 23 11.32 1.78 7.63
N PHE A 24 10.58 1.48 6.57
CA PHE A 24 11.08 1.59 5.21
C PHE A 24 11.56 3.02 4.89
N LEU A 25 10.78 4.03 5.25
CA LEU A 25 11.16 5.44 5.06
C LEU A 25 12.40 5.83 5.89
N GLN A 26 12.57 5.26 7.09
CA GLN A 26 13.76 5.50 7.93
C GLN A 26 15.05 4.99 7.29
N THR A 27 15.01 3.89 6.51
CA THR A 27 16.21 3.40 5.80
C THR A 27 16.85 4.43 4.86
N PHE A 28 16.08 5.43 4.40
CA PHE A 28 16.57 6.54 3.57
C PHE A 28 16.97 7.78 4.38
N ALA A 29 16.46 7.90 5.61
CA ALA A 29 16.74 9.02 6.50
C ALA A 29 18.04 8.82 7.27
N ASP A 30 18.37 7.58 7.62
CA ASP A 30 19.58 7.22 8.38
C ASP A 30 20.83 7.09 7.49
N ASP A 31 20.69 7.20 6.16
CA ASP A 31 21.80 7.21 5.21
C ASP A 31 22.43 8.61 5.14
N ASP A 32 23.25 8.89 6.14
CA ASP A 32 23.73 10.20 6.60
C ASP A 32 24.74 10.91 5.66
N GLY A 33 24.84 10.55 4.37
CA GLY A 33 25.84 11.18 3.51
C GLY A 33 25.85 10.92 2.01
N ASP A 34 25.17 9.90 1.48
CA ASP A 34 25.26 9.59 0.04
C ASP A 34 23.96 9.01 -0.54
N VAL A 35 22.80 9.44 -0.03
CA VAL A 35 21.51 9.08 -0.65
C VAL A 35 21.48 9.69 -2.04
N SER A 36 21.54 8.83 -3.06
CA SER A 36 21.63 9.27 -4.44
C SER A 36 20.39 10.11 -4.81
N GLN A 37 20.50 11.00 -5.80
CA GLN A 37 19.35 11.78 -6.26
C GLN A 37 18.17 10.88 -6.67
N ARG A 38 18.47 9.69 -7.19
CA ARG A 38 17.50 8.66 -7.57
C ARG A 38 16.68 8.17 -6.37
N ASP A 39 17.33 7.93 -5.24
CA ASP A 39 16.66 7.44 -4.02
C ASP A 39 15.74 8.49 -3.41
N LYS A 40 16.13 9.77 -3.48
CA LYS A 40 15.27 10.90 -3.07
C LYS A 40 14.03 11.05 -3.94
N GLU A 41 14.16 10.81 -5.24
CA GLU A 41 13.02 10.80 -6.17
C GLU A 41 12.10 9.61 -5.89
N SER A 42 12.66 8.43 -5.64
CA SER A 42 11.90 7.25 -5.21
C SER A 42 11.14 7.47 -3.90
N LEU A 43 11.73 8.15 -2.91
CA LEU A 43 11.06 8.46 -1.64
C LEU A 43 9.82 9.36 -1.86
N LYS A 44 9.96 10.40 -2.68
CA LYS A 44 8.84 11.29 -3.04
C LYS A 44 7.74 10.52 -3.76
N GLU A 45 8.11 9.60 -4.64
CA GLU A 45 7.16 8.75 -5.34
C GLU A 45 6.38 7.85 -4.37
N ILE A 46 7.06 7.24 -3.39
CA ILE A 46 6.42 6.38 -2.38
C ILE A 46 5.43 7.17 -1.53
N ILE A 47 5.82 8.36 -1.07
CA ILE A 47 4.93 9.23 -0.27
C ILE A 47 3.71 9.63 -1.10
N ALA A 48 3.91 10.09 -2.34
CA ALA A 48 2.81 10.46 -3.23
C ALA A 48 1.86 9.29 -3.54
N LYS A 49 2.41 8.10 -3.79
CA LYS A 49 1.61 6.88 -3.98
C LYS A 49 0.88 6.48 -2.70
N SER A 50 1.48 6.65 -1.53
CA SER A 50 0.84 6.41 -0.23
C SER A 50 -0.37 7.32 -0.04
N ASP A 51 -0.22 8.64 -0.23
CA ASP A 51 -1.33 9.58 -0.10
C ASP A 51 -2.48 9.25 -1.05
N THR A 52 -2.13 8.85 -2.26
CA THR A 52 -3.07 8.43 -3.30
C THR A 52 -3.78 7.12 -2.92
N ALA A 53 -3.06 6.15 -2.36
CA ALA A 53 -3.61 4.89 -1.89
C ALA A 53 -4.58 5.09 -0.72
N LEU A 54 -4.20 5.95 0.22
CA LEU A 54 -5.04 6.34 1.36
C LEU A 54 -6.30 7.07 0.89
N ALA A 55 -6.22 7.93 -0.13
CA ALA A 55 -7.39 8.56 -0.72
C ALA A 55 -8.36 7.54 -1.34
N LEU A 56 -7.84 6.55 -2.07
CA LEU A 56 -8.66 5.46 -2.63
C LEU A 56 -9.33 4.66 -1.52
N ALA A 57 -8.60 4.33 -0.44
CA ALA A 57 -9.18 3.61 0.69
C ALA A 57 -10.30 4.40 1.39
N LYS A 58 -10.18 5.74 1.50
CA LYS A 58 -11.29 6.58 2.03
C LYS A 58 -12.56 6.43 1.20
N GLU A 59 -12.43 6.36 -0.13
CA GLU A 59 -13.57 6.12 -1.03
C GLU A 59 -14.18 4.71 -0.82
N MET A 60 -13.39 3.76 -0.33
CA MET A 60 -13.84 2.40 0.02
C MET A 60 -14.43 2.29 1.43
N GLY A 61 -14.44 3.37 2.22
CA GLY A 61 -15.00 3.40 3.57
C GLY A 61 -13.97 3.42 4.70
N TRP A 62 -12.68 3.58 4.40
CA TRP A 62 -11.66 3.77 5.44
C TRP A 62 -11.91 5.07 6.23
N ASP A 63 -11.94 4.96 7.56
CA ASP A 63 -12.27 6.05 8.49
C ASP A 63 -11.11 7.00 8.78
N GLY A 64 -9.91 6.72 8.26
CA GLY A 64 -8.71 7.51 8.51
C GLY A 64 -7.82 6.97 9.63
N SER A 65 -8.21 5.88 10.31
CA SER A 65 -7.46 5.25 11.40
C SER A 65 -6.74 3.99 10.95
N TYR A 66 -5.58 3.70 11.55
CA TYR A 66 -4.94 2.40 11.38
C TYR A 66 -4.34 1.92 12.70
N THR A 67 -4.39 0.61 12.91
CA THR A 67 -3.69 -0.06 14.02
C THR A 67 -2.23 -0.22 13.63
N GLY A 68 -1.32 0.46 14.34
CA GLY A 68 0.11 0.48 14.01
C GLY A 68 0.42 1.50 12.92
N CYS A 69 0.74 1.02 11.71
CA CYS A 69 1.00 1.86 10.53
C CYS A 69 0.59 1.13 9.24
N PRO A 70 0.58 1.81 8.08
CA PRO A 70 0.58 1.12 6.81
C PRO A 70 1.85 0.31 6.57
N TYR A 71 1.73 -0.79 5.83
CA TYR A 71 2.81 -1.68 5.46
C TYR A 71 2.97 -1.72 3.94
N LEU A 72 4.19 -2.00 3.49
CA LEU A 72 4.53 -2.16 2.08
C LEU A 72 4.56 -3.64 1.70
N PHE A 73 4.13 -3.96 0.48
CA PHE A 73 4.39 -5.25 -0.15
C PHE A 73 4.83 -5.05 -1.60
N TRP A 74 5.63 -5.98 -2.12
CA TRP A 74 6.21 -5.90 -3.46
C TRP A 74 5.66 -7.00 -4.36
N LEU A 75 5.31 -6.62 -5.58
CA LEU A 75 4.79 -7.53 -6.61
C LEU A 75 5.57 -7.39 -7.90
N PRO A 76 5.92 -8.52 -8.55
CA PRO A 76 6.53 -8.47 -9.87
C PRO A 76 5.52 -7.97 -10.91
N SER A 77 5.92 -6.98 -11.71
CA SER A 77 5.12 -6.44 -12.81
C SER A 77 5.67 -6.92 -14.16
N LYS A 78 4.83 -7.65 -14.91
CA LYS A 78 5.16 -8.07 -16.27
C LYS A 78 5.22 -6.89 -17.25
N ASN A 79 4.49 -5.81 -16.97
CA ASN A 79 4.37 -4.65 -17.87
C ASN A 79 5.60 -3.74 -17.77
N THR A 80 6.12 -3.53 -16.56
CA THR A 80 7.26 -2.64 -16.30
C THR A 80 8.58 -3.38 -16.18
N GLN A 81 8.57 -4.73 -16.11
CA GLN A 81 9.76 -5.56 -15.88
C GLN A 81 10.50 -5.21 -14.58
N SER A 82 9.76 -4.69 -13.59
CA SER A 82 10.25 -4.30 -12.27
C SER A 82 9.34 -4.84 -11.17
N PHE A 83 9.75 -4.65 -9.92
CA PHE A 83 8.85 -4.81 -8.79
C PHE A 83 8.10 -3.51 -8.54
N GLU A 84 6.79 -3.59 -8.43
CA GLU A 84 5.92 -2.50 -8.00
C GLU A 84 5.50 -2.75 -6.56
N TYR A 85 5.29 -1.69 -5.80
CA TYR A 85 4.83 -1.80 -4.41
C TYR A 85 3.37 -1.39 -4.26
N GLY A 86 2.68 -2.05 -3.34
CA GLY A 86 1.37 -1.67 -2.84
C GLY A 86 1.39 -1.44 -1.33
N PHE A 87 0.23 -1.05 -0.80
CA PHE A 87 0.04 -0.74 0.61
C PHE A 87 -1.02 -1.63 1.22
N VAL A 88 -0.77 -2.12 2.43
CA VAL A 88 -1.76 -2.85 3.24
C VAL A 88 -1.82 -2.26 4.64
N PHE A 89 -3.03 -2.11 5.17
CA PHE A 89 -3.22 -1.59 6.53
C PHE A 89 -4.52 -2.09 7.16
N LYS A 90 -4.53 -2.08 8.49
CA LYS A 90 -5.63 -2.52 9.33
C LYS A 90 -6.32 -1.33 9.96
N GLN A 91 -7.61 -1.14 9.74
CA GLN A 91 -8.40 -0.07 10.36
C GLN A 91 -8.54 -0.31 11.88
N THR A 92 -8.63 0.76 12.68
CA THR A 92 -8.69 0.61 14.15
C THR A 92 -10.09 0.29 14.65
N SER A 93 -11.12 0.87 14.04
CA SER A 93 -12.49 0.83 14.55
C SER A 93 -13.14 -0.56 14.47
N ASP A 94 -12.84 -1.32 13.42
CA ASP A 94 -13.44 -2.64 13.16
C ASP A 94 -12.43 -3.70 12.73
N ASN A 95 -11.13 -3.40 12.75
CA ASN A 95 -10.06 -4.27 12.32
C ASN A 95 -10.11 -4.69 10.84
N SER A 96 -10.93 -4.03 10.00
CA SER A 96 -10.99 -4.30 8.56
C SER A 96 -9.65 -4.08 7.87
N THR A 97 -9.42 -4.82 6.79
CA THR A 97 -8.17 -4.81 6.03
C THR A 97 -8.38 -4.05 4.72
N PHE A 98 -7.49 -3.11 4.44
CA PHE A 98 -7.40 -2.41 3.17
C PHE A 98 -6.11 -2.78 2.46
N VAL A 99 -6.21 -3.19 1.20
CA VAL A 99 -5.06 -3.47 0.31
C VAL A 99 -5.20 -2.59 -0.92
N ILE A 100 -4.19 -1.79 -1.22
CA ILE A 100 -4.13 -0.96 -2.43
C ILE A 100 -2.91 -1.38 -3.25
N SER A 101 -3.13 -1.70 -4.52
CA SER A 101 -2.10 -2.22 -5.42
C SER A 101 -2.13 -1.52 -6.77
N PRO A 102 -0.97 -1.21 -7.38
CA PRO A 102 -0.89 -0.76 -8.78
C PRO A 102 -1.09 -1.91 -9.78
N ILE A 103 -1.09 -3.16 -9.31
CA ILE A 103 -1.33 -4.37 -10.09
C ILE A 103 -2.62 -5.03 -9.61
N GLU A 104 -3.50 -5.41 -10.53
CA GLU A 104 -4.73 -6.12 -10.18
C GLU A 104 -4.42 -7.46 -9.50
N LEU A 105 -4.97 -7.65 -8.31
CA LEU A 105 -4.89 -8.87 -7.51
C LEU A 105 -6.13 -9.72 -7.78
N ALA A 106 -6.11 -10.45 -8.91
CA ALA A 106 -7.26 -11.24 -9.35
C ALA A 106 -7.76 -12.25 -8.30
N TYR A 107 -6.86 -12.79 -7.46
CA TYR A 107 -7.24 -13.72 -6.40
C TYR A 107 -8.08 -13.08 -5.28
N LEU A 108 -7.91 -11.78 -5.04
CA LEU A 108 -8.78 -11.02 -4.12
C LEU A 108 -10.06 -10.57 -4.83
N ALA A 109 -9.96 -10.15 -6.10
CA ALA A 109 -11.10 -9.65 -6.87
C ALA A 109 -12.19 -10.71 -7.13
N GLN A 110 -11.83 -11.99 -7.08
CA GLN A 110 -12.74 -13.11 -7.31
C GLN A 110 -13.51 -13.54 -6.05
N ASP A 111 -13.14 -13.04 -4.88
CA ASP A 111 -13.81 -13.39 -3.63
C ASP A 111 -15.03 -12.47 -3.43
N GLU A 112 -16.22 -13.07 -3.28
CA GLU A 112 -17.49 -12.35 -3.10
C GLU A 112 -17.53 -11.53 -1.80
N GLN A 113 -16.67 -11.83 -0.83
CA GLN A 113 -16.56 -11.10 0.45
C GLN A 113 -15.62 -9.89 0.37
N VAL A 114 -14.94 -9.69 -0.76
CA VAL A 114 -14.01 -8.59 -0.97
C VAL A 114 -14.69 -7.47 -1.76
N GLN A 115 -14.79 -6.30 -1.15
CA GLN A 115 -15.18 -5.09 -1.87
C GLN A 115 -13.99 -4.59 -2.69
N THR A 116 -14.20 -4.35 -3.98
CA THR A 116 -13.17 -3.86 -4.90
C THR A 116 -13.48 -2.46 -5.41
N LEU A 117 -12.46 -1.63 -5.58
CA LEU A 117 -12.57 -0.34 -6.27
C LEU A 117 -11.32 -0.09 -7.12
N SER A 118 -11.47 0.16 -8.42
CA SER A 118 -10.35 0.54 -9.28
C SER A 118 -10.47 1.98 -9.75
N LYS A 119 -9.37 2.72 -9.72
CA LYS A 119 -9.34 4.14 -10.08
C LYS A 119 -8.13 4.47 -10.94
N ASN A 120 -8.36 5.16 -12.05
CA ASN A 120 -7.28 5.77 -12.81
C ASN A 120 -6.91 7.11 -12.16
N ILE A 121 -5.61 7.33 -12.00
CA ILE A 121 -5.05 8.47 -11.29
C ILE A 121 -4.13 9.17 -12.27
N ASP A 122 -4.42 10.44 -12.50
CA ASP A 122 -3.72 11.26 -13.50
C ASP A 122 -2.23 11.44 -13.14
#